data_AF-A0A4R6KK65-F1
#
_entry.id   AF-A0A4R6KK65-F1
#
_cell.length_a   1.000
_cell.length_b   1.000
_cell.length_c   1.000
_cell.angle_alpha   90.00
_cell.angle_beta   90.00
_cell.angle_gamma   90.00
#
_symmetry.space_group_name_H-M   'P 1'
#
loop_
_entity.id
_entity.type
_entity.pdbx_description
1 polymer ?
#
loop_
_entity_poly.entity_id
_entity_poly.type
_entity_poly.pdbx_seq_one_letter_code
_entity_poly.pdbx_strand_id
1 'polypeptide(L)'
;MSEPDARGGRINGIRRSWGSLTPAERRRLVAPEGGSCLLAVKGDGGPFTAWATVFERTADRIRTRFEPRFPHVHPHRLRHCFSMRTLEYLVTGYYRQAAKLVRDTDADAALVFYLTKADPLLVLRDLLGHSTVLTTEKYLKRLDMTRIYRHAYETAGVAAGLIEEDAAQLEADGEFDDEAEL
;
A
#
# COMPACT_ATOMS: atom_id res chain seq x y z
N MET A 1 28.76 6.37 20.10
CA MET A 1 28.97 5.27 19.11
C MET A 1 29.83 5.81 17.98
N SER A 2 30.62 4.99 17.28
CA SER A 2 31.40 5.40 16.10
C SER A 2 31.28 4.39 14.97
N GLU A 3 31.65 4.82 13.74
CA GLU A 3 31.66 3.97 12.53
C GLU A 3 30.33 3.19 12.27
N PRO A 4 29.14 3.82 12.33
CA PRO A 4 27.90 3.12 12.03
C PRO A 4 27.79 2.77 10.54
N ASP A 5 27.27 1.59 10.24
CA ASP A 5 26.79 1.19 8.92
C ASP A 5 25.43 0.49 9.02
N ALA A 6 24.96 -0.10 7.91
CA ALA A 6 23.67 -0.76 7.85
C ALA A 6 23.53 -1.98 8.80
N ARG A 7 24.65 -2.59 9.24
CA ARG A 7 24.67 -3.84 10.02
C ARG A 7 25.13 -3.66 11.46
N GLY A 8 25.96 -2.65 11.74
CA GLY A 8 26.56 -2.47 13.05
C GLY A 8 27.37 -1.18 13.20
N GLY A 9 28.01 -1.05 14.35
CA GLY A 9 28.88 0.07 14.67
C GLY A 9 29.75 -0.24 15.88
N ARG A 10 30.65 0.68 16.22
CA ARG A 10 31.49 0.58 17.42
C ARG A 10 30.80 1.23 18.61
N ILE A 11 30.61 0.44 19.65
CA ILE A 11 30.07 0.86 20.95
C ILE A 11 31.18 0.67 21.97
N ASN A 12 31.63 1.76 22.58
CA ASN A 12 32.78 1.77 23.49
C ASN A 12 34.02 1.10 22.88
N GLY A 13 34.31 1.39 21.61
CA GLY A 13 35.43 0.80 20.85
C GLY A 13 35.18 -0.60 20.28
N ILE A 14 34.17 -1.33 20.76
CA ILE A 14 33.88 -2.71 20.37
C ILE A 14 32.86 -2.74 19.22
N ARG A 15 33.18 -3.45 18.14
CA ARG A 15 32.25 -3.66 17.03
C ARG A 15 31.09 -4.56 17.47
N ARG A 16 29.86 -4.08 17.31
CA ARG A 16 28.63 -4.81 17.63
C ARG A 16 27.66 -4.77 16.45
N SER A 17 26.96 -5.87 16.22
CA SER A 17 25.84 -5.93 15.27
C SER A 17 24.62 -5.27 15.89
N TRP A 18 23.83 -4.54 15.10
CA TRP A 18 22.55 -4.01 15.56
C TRP A 18 21.65 -5.12 16.10
N GLY A 19 21.63 -6.28 15.44
CA GLY A 19 20.85 -7.45 15.84
C GLY A 19 21.20 -7.99 17.24
N SER A 20 22.45 -7.81 17.68
CA SER A 20 22.90 -8.29 19.00
C SER A 20 22.48 -7.41 20.18
N LEU A 21 21.99 -6.20 19.92
CA LEU A 21 21.63 -5.25 20.97
C LEU A 21 20.19 -5.46 21.45
N THR A 22 20.04 -5.59 22.76
CA THR A 22 18.73 -5.58 23.43
C THR A 22 18.03 -4.23 23.25
N PRO A 23 16.70 -4.17 23.40
CA PRO A 23 15.96 -2.90 23.35
C PRO A 23 16.49 -1.86 24.36
N ALA A 24 16.92 -2.28 25.55
CA ALA A 24 17.46 -1.38 26.57
C ALA A 24 18.82 -0.79 26.15
N GLU A 25 19.68 -1.58 25.52
CA GLU A 25 20.96 -1.10 24.97
C GLU A 25 20.74 -0.12 23.82
N ARG A 26 19.82 -0.44 22.90
CA ARG A 26 19.49 0.44 21.76
C ARG A 26 19.04 1.84 22.19
N ARG A 27 18.25 1.95 23.27
CA ARG A 27 17.78 3.23 23.81
C ARG A 27 18.89 4.10 24.38
N ARG A 28 20.00 3.50 24.79
CA ARG A 28 21.15 4.21 25.37
C ARG A 28 22.21 4.54 24.33
N LEU A 29 22.00 4.18 23.07
CA LEU A 29 22.92 4.53 22.00
C LEU A 29 22.87 6.03 21.72
N VAL A 30 24.08 6.60 21.67
CA VAL A 30 24.33 7.99 21.30
C VAL A 30 25.11 8.02 20.00
N ALA A 31 24.66 8.83 19.05
CA ALA A 31 25.30 8.95 17.74
C ALA A 31 26.71 9.58 17.88
N PRO A 32 27.59 9.44 16.86
CA PRO A 32 28.95 9.98 16.93
C PRO A 32 28.99 11.48 17.26
N GLU A 33 28.09 12.26 16.68
CA GLU A 33 27.96 13.71 16.89
C GLU A 33 27.14 14.08 18.13
N GLY A 34 26.82 13.10 18.99
CA GLY A 34 25.87 13.26 20.09
C GLY A 34 24.41 13.04 19.66
N GLY A 35 23.48 13.09 20.62
CA GLY A 35 22.06 12.86 20.38
C GLY A 35 21.64 11.39 20.31
N SER A 36 20.33 11.16 20.34
CA SER A 36 19.74 9.82 20.38
C SER A 36 19.82 9.14 19.01
N CYS A 37 20.13 7.83 19.00
CA CYS A 37 20.02 7.01 17.79
C CYS A 37 18.57 6.55 17.48
N LEU A 38 17.56 7.03 18.23
CA LEU A 38 16.15 6.74 17.98
C LEU A 38 15.57 7.74 16.98
N LEU A 39 14.78 7.25 16.01
CA LEU A 39 14.13 8.09 15.00
C LEU A 39 13.07 9.04 15.57
N ALA A 40 12.39 8.63 16.65
CA ALA A 40 11.36 9.43 17.29
C ALA A 40 11.57 9.40 18.80
N VAL A 41 11.82 10.58 19.37
CA VAL A 41 12.10 10.78 20.79
C VAL A 41 11.09 11.69 21.44
N LYS A 42 10.88 11.50 22.75
CA LYS A 42 10.23 12.47 23.62
C LYS A 42 11.25 13.52 24.07
N GLY A 43 10.79 14.57 24.75
CA GLY A 43 11.66 15.62 25.30
C GLY A 43 12.71 15.10 26.31
N ASP A 44 12.48 13.94 26.93
CA ASP A 44 13.43 13.27 27.83
C ASP A 44 14.45 12.36 27.11
N GLY A 45 14.45 12.33 25.77
CA GLY A 45 15.32 11.48 24.95
C GLY A 45 14.87 10.01 24.85
N GLY A 46 13.83 9.61 25.59
CA GLY A 46 13.24 8.28 25.49
C GLY A 46 12.44 8.06 24.19
N PRO A 47 12.12 6.81 23.83
CA PRO A 47 11.37 6.52 22.61
C PRO A 47 9.97 7.16 22.66
N PHE A 48 9.56 7.74 21.54
CA PHE A 48 8.21 8.25 21.38
C PHE A 48 7.20 7.11 21.19
N THR A 49 6.18 7.07 22.05
CA THR A 49 5.14 6.02 22.06
C THR A 49 3.71 6.55 21.89
N ALA A 50 3.50 7.86 22.05
CA ALA A 50 2.17 8.49 22.08
C ALA A 50 1.55 8.73 20.69
N TRP A 51 1.82 7.84 19.72
CA TRP A 51 1.34 7.98 18.34
C TRP A 51 -0.18 8.02 18.23
N ALA A 52 -0.90 7.22 19.03
CA ALA A 52 -2.36 7.23 19.04
C ALA A 52 -2.90 8.63 19.34
N THR A 53 -2.38 9.29 20.38
CA THR A 53 -2.76 10.65 20.77
C THR A 53 -2.44 11.68 19.69
N VAL A 54 -1.30 11.54 18.99
CA VAL A 54 -0.95 12.42 17.86
C VAL A 54 -1.97 12.31 16.74
N PHE A 55 -2.35 11.09 16.37
CA PHE A 55 -3.33 10.86 15.30
C PHE A 55 -4.73 11.32 15.67
N GLU A 56 -5.17 11.04 16.89
CA GLU A 56 -6.46 11.50 17.42
C GLU A 56 -6.55 13.02 17.38
N ARG A 57 -5.60 13.73 18.01
CA ARG A 57 -5.57 15.21 18.00
C ARG A 57 -5.50 15.80 16.60
N THR A 58 -4.84 15.11 15.68
CA THR A 58 -4.78 15.55 14.27
C THR A 58 -6.12 15.35 13.57
N ALA A 59 -6.78 14.21 13.78
CA ALA A 59 -8.12 13.95 13.25
C ALA A 59 -9.15 14.96 13.79
N ASP A 60 -9.05 15.31 15.07
CA ASP A 60 -9.93 16.30 15.71
C ASP A 60 -9.75 17.68 15.06
N ARG A 61 -8.50 18.11 14.88
CA ARG A 61 -8.19 19.37 14.17
C ARG A 61 -8.76 19.37 12.75
N ILE A 62 -8.71 18.25 12.04
CA ILE A 62 -9.29 18.13 10.70
C ILE A 62 -10.82 18.24 10.76
N ARG A 63 -11.45 17.57 11.73
CA ARG A 63 -12.90 17.67 11.95
C ARG A 63 -13.36 19.08 12.23
N THR A 64 -12.64 19.79 13.09
CA THR A 64 -12.99 21.16 13.46
C THR A 64 -12.80 22.14 12.30
N ARG A 65 -11.78 21.95 11.46
CA ARG A 65 -11.35 22.99 10.51
C ARG A 65 -11.75 22.73 9.06
N PHE A 66 -11.95 21.47 8.66
CA PHE A 66 -12.08 21.12 7.24
C PHE A 66 -13.27 20.21 6.94
N GLU A 67 -13.39 19.06 7.61
CA GLU A 67 -14.47 18.09 7.33
C GLU A 67 -15.01 17.49 8.64
N PRO A 68 -16.16 17.95 9.14
CA PRO A 68 -16.73 17.49 10.40
C PRO A 68 -16.93 15.97 10.50
N ARG A 69 -17.12 15.28 9.37
CA ARG A 69 -17.31 13.82 9.31
C ARG A 69 -15.99 13.05 9.19
N PHE A 70 -14.84 13.72 9.24
CA PHE A 70 -13.55 13.07 9.13
C PHE A 70 -13.39 11.99 10.21
N PRO A 71 -12.99 10.76 9.85
CA PRO A 71 -13.06 9.65 10.78
C PRO A 71 -12.01 9.75 11.89
N HIS A 72 -12.25 9.06 13.00
CA HIS A 72 -11.22 8.80 13.98
C HIS A 72 -10.08 7.95 13.37
N VAL A 73 -8.83 8.36 13.58
CA VAL A 73 -7.64 7.72 13.01
C VAL A 73 -6.75 7.16 14.11
N HIS A 74 -6.34 5.90 13.95
CA HIS A 74 -5.32 5.24 14.76
C HIS A 74 -4.23 4.68 13.83
N PRO A 75 -3.02 4.36 14.33
CA PRO A 75 -1.89 3.93 13.49
C PRO A 75 -2.23 2.80 12.51
N HIS A 76 -3.01 1.81 12.99
CA HIS A 76 -3.41 0.69 12.14
C HIS A 76 -4.36 1.10 11.00
N ARG A 77 -5.22 2.11 11.18
CA ARG A 77 -6.09 2.60 10.10
C ARG A 77 -5.29 3.22 8.96
N LEU A 78 -4.20 3.93 9.28
CA LEU A 78 -3.28 4.45 8.27
C LEU A 78 -2.59 3.34 7.50
N ARG A 79 -2.13 2.29 8.20
CA ARG A 79 -1.58 1.09 7.55
C ARG A 79 -2.60 0.46 6.59
N HIS A 80 -3.88 0.40 6.99
CA HIS A 80 -4.94 -0.08 6.11
C HIS A 80 -5.16 0.83 4.89
N CYS A 81 -5.22 2.15 5.07
CA CYS A 81 -5.32 3.09 3.95
C CYS A 81 -4.15 2.97 2.97
N PHE A 82 -2.93 2.83 3.48
CA PHE A 82 -1.74 2.56 2.67
C PHE A 82 -1.90 1.27 1.86
N SER A 83 -2.32 0.16 2.49
CA SER A 83 -2.53 -1.10 1.79
C SER A 83 -3.53 -0.98 0.65
N MET A 84 -4.67 -0.34 0.91
CA MET A 84 -5.77 -0.21 -0.04
C MET A 84 -5.37 0.63 -1.26
N ARG A 85 -4.79 1.81 -1.02
CA ARG A 85 -4.35 2.70 -2.10
C ARG A 85 -3.20 2.10 -2.90
N THR A 86 -2.30 1.40 -2.23
CA THR A 86 -1.17 0.73 -2.90
C THR A 86 -1.67 -0.42 -3.77
N LEU A 87 -2.64 -1.22 -3.28
CA LEU A 87 -3.22 -2.30 -4.07
C LEU A 87 -3.90 -1.78 -5.34
N GLU A 88 -4.75 -0.76 -5.19
CA GLU A 88 -5.43 -0.09 -6.30
C GLU A 88 -4.43 0.41 -7.35
N TYR A 89 -3.36 1.06 -6.90
CA TYR A 89 -2.29 1.55 -7.77
C TYR A 89 -1.56 0.42 -8.50
N LEU A 90 -1.17 -0.64 -7.78
CA LEU A 90 -0.46 -1.78 -8.36
C LEU A 90 -1.33 -2.54 -9.38
N VAL A 91 -2.61 -2.77 -9.07
CA VAL A 91 -3.56 -3.45 -9.97
C VAL A 91 -3.82 -2.60 -11.21
N THR A 92 -4.02 -1.30 -11.05
CA THR A 92 -4.23 -0.38 -12.19
C THR A 92 -2.99 -0.35 -13.10
N GLY A 93 -1.80 -0.27 -12.51
CA GLY A 93 -0.55 -0.32 -13.26
C GLY A 93 -0.34 -1.65 -13.97
N TYR A 94 -0.72 -2.76 -13.34
CA TYR A 94 -0.65 -4.10 -13.90
C TYR A 94 -1.52 -4.24 -15.16
N TYR A 95 -2.79 -3.83 -15.11
CA TYR A 95 -3.67 -3.91 -16.28
C TYR A 95 -3.27 -2.98 -17.41
N ARG A 96 -2.82 -1.76 -17.11
CA ARG A 96 -2.32 -0.86 -18.16
C ARG A 96 -1.16 -1.48 -18.94
N GLN A 97 -0.27 -2.20 -18.25
CA GLN A 97 0.83 -2.90 -18.89
C GLN A 97 0.36 -4.11 -19.70
N ALA A 98 -0.60 -4.88 -19.16
CA ALA A 98 -1.20 -6.00 -19.88
C ALA A 98 -1.91 -5.53 -21.16
N ALA A 99 -2.75 -4.49 -21.10
CA ALA A 99 -3.45 -3.93 -22.25
C ALA A 99 -2.48 -3.40 -23.31
N LYS A 100 -1.41 -2.72 -22.90
CA LYS A 100 -0.34 -2.30 -23.82
C LYS A 100 0.30 -3.49 -24.54
N LEU A 101 0.59 -4.56 -23.80
CA LEU A 101 1.24 -5.74 -24.37
C LEU A 101 0.33 -6.51 -25.34
N VAL A 102 -0.97 -6.64 -25.04
CA VAL A 102 -1.98 -7.24 -25.93
C VAL A 102 -2.06 -6.47 -27.25
N ARG A 103 -2.02 -5.14 -27.20
CA ARG A 103 -2.02 -4.33 -28.43
C ARG A 103 -0.72 -4.48 -29.21
N ASP A 104 0.41 -4.62 -28.51
CA ASP A 104 1.74 -4.62 -29.11
C ASP A 104 2.21 -6.07 -29.50
N THR A 105 1.47 -7.14 -29.16
CA THR A 105 1.85 -8.57 -29.36
C THR A 105 0.64 -9.51 -29.59
N ASP A 106 0.86 -10.77 -29.97
CA ASP A 106 -0.17 -11.82 -30.06
C ASP A 106 -0.77 -12.20 -28.68
N ALA A 107 -2.04 -12.61 -28.65
CA ALA A 107 -2.83 -12.83 -27.43
C ALA A 107 -2.20 -13.86 -26.47
N ASP A 108 -1.50 -14.86 -27.01
CA ASP A 108 -0.79 -15.88 -26.22
C ASP A 108 0.41 -15.29 -25.45
N ALA A 109 1.09 -14.28 -25.99
CA ALA A 109 2.18 -13.58 -25.30
C ALA A 109 1.66 -12.71 -24.14
N ALA A 110 0.45 -12.17 -24.29
CA ALA A 110 -0.23 -11.45 -23.21
C ALA A 110 -0.64 -12.38 -22.06
N LEU A 111 -1.10 -13.60 -22.38
CA LEU A 111 -1.39 -14.63 -21.38
C LEU A 111 -0.11 -15.08 -20.65
N VAL A 112 1.00 -15.26 -21.36
CA VAL A 112 2.30 -15.58 -20.75
C VAL A 112 2.79 -14.45 -19.85
N PHE A 113 2.59 -13.17 -20.21
CA PHE A 113 2.91 -12.04 -19.34
C PHE A 113 2.02 -11.98 -18.09
N TYR A 114 0.72 -12.24 -18.24
CA TYR A 114 -0.23 -12.34 -17.12
C TYR A 114 0.19 -13.43 -16.12
N LEU A 115 0.84 -14.50 -16.59
CA LEU A 115 1.34 -15.59 -15.76
C LEU A 115 2.77 -15.35 -15.23
N THR A 116 3.54 -14.40 -15.77
CA THR A 116 4.97 -14.20 -15.43
C THR A 116 5.26 -12.93 -14.63
N LYS A 117 4.38 -11.92 -14.61
CA LYS A 117 4.60 -10.71 -13.79
C LYS A 117 4.10 -10.86 -12.36
N ALA A 118 4.89 -10.32 -11.43
CA ALA A 118 4.64 -10.34 -10.00
C ALA A 118 3.21 -9.90 -9.67
N ASP A 119 2.42 -10.85 -9.17
CA ASP A 119 1.08 -10.61 -8.65
C ASP A 119 1.11 -9.39 -7.71
N PRO A 120 0.31 -8.34 -7.99
CA PRO A 120 0.18 -7.17 -7.12
C PRO A 120 0.00 -7.51 -5.63
N LEU A 121 -0.62 -8.65 -5.31
CA LEU A 121 -0.79 -9.14 -3.95
C LEU A 121 0.51 -9.59 -3.29
N LEU A 122 1.42 -10.20 -4.06
CA LEU A 122 2.75 -10.60 -3.57
C LEU A 122 3.62 -9.37 -3.31
N VAL A 123 3.58 -8.38 -4.21
CA VAL A 123 4.28 -7.11 -4.00
C VAL A 123 3.74 -6.40 -2.75
N LEU A 124 2.42 -6.34 -2.60
CA LEU A 124 1.80 -5.73 -1.43
C LEU A 124 2.13 -6.49 -0.13
N ARG A 125 2.12 -7.83 -0.16
CA ARG A 125 2.53 -8.66 0.99
C ARG A 125 3.94 -8.28 1.45
N ASP A 126 4.87 -8.15 0.51
CA ASP A 126 6.27 -7.83 0.82
C ASP A 126 6.43 -6.41 1.36
N LEU A 127 5.73 -5.43 0.77
CA LEU A 127 5.70 -4.05 1.29
C LEU A 127 5.12 -3.95 2.70
N LEU A 128 4.14 -4.80 3.02
CA LEU A 128 3.57 -4.88 4.36
C LEU A 128 4.45 -5.71 5.31
N GLY A 129 5.44 -6.45 4.81
CA GLY A 129 6.23 -7.38 5.62
C GLY A 129 5.39 -8.50 6.23
N HIS A 130 4.33 -8.93 5.55
CA HIS A 130 3.49 -10.04 6.00
C HIS A 130 4.18 -11.37 5.71
N SER A 131 4.25 -12.25 6.71
CA SER A 131 4.81 -13.59 6.55
C SER A 131 3.90 -14.53 5.74
N THR A 132 2.61 -14.21 5.60
CA THR A 132 1.65 -15.00 4.83
C THR A 132 0.71 -14.12 4.00
N VAL A 133 0.27 -14.64 2.85
CA VAL A 133 -0.72 -13.96 1.98
C VAL A 133 -2.10 -13.89 2.65
N LEU A 134 -2.43 -14.83 3.56
CA LEU A 134 -3.70 -14.88 4.30
C LEU A 134 -4.02 -13.60 5.11
N THR A 135 -2.99 -12.91 5.62
CA THR A 135 -3.18 -11.61 6.31
C THR A 135 -3.43 -10.48 5.33
N THR A 136 -2.90 -10.57 4.10
CA THR A 136 -3.19 -9.68 2.98
C THR A 136 -4.59 -9.96 2.39
N GLU A 137 -5.04 -11.21 2.34
CA GLU A 137 -6.38 -11.60 1.87
C GLU A 137 -7.53 -11.04 2.73
N LYS A 138 -7.30 -10.75 4.01
CA LYS A 138 -8.29 -10.04 4.84
C LYS A 138 -8.63 -8.65 4.29
N TYR A 139 -7.71 -8.01 3.56
CA TYR A 139 -7.99 -6.76 2.87
C TYR A 139 -8.80 -6.98 1.57
N LEU A 140 -8.59 -8.13 0.92
CA LEU A 140 -9.32 -8.53 -0.29
C LEU A 140 -10.80 -8.79 -0.03
N LYS A 141 -11.16 -9.44 1.10
CA LYS A 141 -12.56 -9.71 1.44
C LYS A 141 -13.42 -8.46 1.67
N ARG A 142 -12.81 -7.29 1.90
CA ARG A 142 -13.51 -6.01 2.06
C ARG A 142 -13.58 -5.20 0.77
N LEU A 143 -12.85 -5.62 -0.25
CA LEU A 143 -12.89 -5.03 -1.56
C LEU A 143 -13.82 -5.88 -2.40
N ASP A 144 -14.78 -5.24 -3.08
CA ASP A 144 -15.30 -5.80 -4.31
C ASP A 144 -14.16 -5.73 -5.34
N MET A 145 -13.22 -6.67 -5.20
CA MET A 145 -12.06 -6.78 -6.07
C MET A 145 -12.53 -6.98 -7.50
N THR A 146 -13.65 -7.69 -7.71
CA THR A 146 -14.29 -7.81 -9.01
C THR A 146 -14.57 -6.44 -9.60
N ARG A 147 -15.10 -5.49 -8.81
CA ARG A 147 -15.31 -4.10 -9.26
C ARG A 147 -14.02 -3.36 -9.57
N ILE A 148 -12.97 -3.49 -8.75
CA ILE A 148 -11.68 -2.80 -9.00
C ILE A 148 -10.97 -3.41 -10.21
N TYR A 149 -10.91 -4.74 -10.31
CA TYR A 149 -10.33 -5.47 -11.42
C TYR A 149 -11.09 -5.16 -12.72
N ARG A 150 -12.43 -5.18 -12.69
CA ARG A 150 -13.31 -4.82 -13.81
C ARG A 150 -13.07 -3.38 -14.25
N HIS A 151 -13.16 -2.41 -13.33
CA HIS A 151 -12.98 -1.01 -13.67
C HIS A 151 -11.58 -0.71 -14.21
N ALA A 152 -10.54 -1.32 -13.64
CA ALA A 152 -9.18 -1.18 -14.13
C ALA A 152 -8.98 -1.83 -15.50
N TYR A 153 -9.62 -2.98 -15.76
CA TYR A 153 -9.63 -3.65 -17.05
C TYR A 153 -10.36 -2.83 -18.12
N GLU A 154 -11.58 -2.38 -17.85
CA GLU A 154 -12.38 -1.53 -18.75
C GLU A 154 -11.64 -0.23 -19.08
N THR A 155 -11.14 0.48 -18.05
CA THR A 155 -10.41 1.74 -18.25
C THR A 155 -9.13 1.52 -19.07
N ALA A 156 -8.39 0.43 -18.81
CA ALA A 156 -7.18 0.12 -19.56
C ALA A 156 -7.49 -0.35 -20.99
N GLY A 157 -8.58 -1.08 -21.18
CA GLY A 157 -9.05 -1.57 -22.48
C GLY A 157 -9.52 -0.43 -23.36
N VAL A 158 -10.37 0.47 -22.85
CA VAL A 158 -10.80 1.69 -23.55
C VAL A 158 -9.59 2.56 -23.93
N ALA A 159 -8.70 2.84 -22.97
CA ALA A 159 -7.50 3.64 -23.24
C ALA A 159 -6.53 2.99 -24.25
N ALA A 160 -6.58 1.67 -24.40
CA ALA A 160 -5.78 0.93 -25.36
C ALA A 160 -6.49 0.69 -26.71
N GLY A 161 -7.76 1.10 -26.85
CA GLY A 161 -8.59 0.83 -28.03
C GLY A 161 -9.00 -0.64 -28.18
N LEU A 162 -8.97 -1.40 -27.08
CA LEU A 162 -9.31 -2.84 -27.04
C LEU A 162 -10.79 -3.08 -26.68
N ILE A 163 -11.47 -2.07 -26.14
CA ILE A 163 -12.89 -2.08 -25.79
C ILE A 163 -13.50 -0.80 -26.39
N GLU A 164 -14.54 -0.92 -27.20
CA GLU A 164 -15.27 0.25 -27.71
C GLU A 164 -16.14 0.84 -26.59
N GLU A 165 -16.09 2.17 -26.42
CA GLU A 165 -16.90 2.90 -25.42
C GLU A 165 -18.41 2.62 -25.57
N ASP A 166 -18.88 2.34 -26.79
CA ASP A 166 -20.29 2.10 -27.10
C ASP A 166 -20.80 0.70 -26.74
N ALA A 167 -19.93 -0.29 -26.51
CA ALA A 167 -20.38 -1.66 -26.21
C ALA A 167 -21.03 -1.77 -24.83
N ALA A 168 -20.52 -1.03 -23.83
CA ALA A 168 -21.09 -0.98 -22.49
C ALA A 168 -22.40 -0.14 -22.45
N GLN A 169 -22.50 0.86 -23.33
CA GLN A 169 -23.72 1.66 -23.49
C GLN A 169 -24.82 0.86 -24.21
N LEU A 170 -24.46 0.09 -25.25
CA LEU A 170 -25.37 -0.83 -25.95
C LEU A 170 -25.85 -2.00 -25.08
N GLU A 171 -25.00 -2.53 -24.20
CA GLU A 171 -25.39 -3.57 -23.23
C GLU A 171 -26.35 -3.02 -22.15
N ALA A 172 -26.15 -1.77 -21.71
CA ALA A 172 -27.06 -1.09 -20.79
C ALA A 172 -28.39 -0.71 -21.46
N ASP A 173 -28.37 -0.20 -22.70
CA ASP A 173 -29.58 0.19 -23.43
C ASP A 173 -30.43 -1.04 -23.81
N GLY A 174 -29.80 -2.20 -24.06
CA GLY A 174 -30.51 -3.47 -24.31
C GLY A 174 -31.21 -4.06 -23.08
N GLU A 175 -30.74 -3.78 -21.86
CA GLU A 175 -31.37 -4.27 -20.61
C GLU A 175 -32.68 -3.50 -20.28
N PHE A 176 -32.89 -2.31 -20.85
CA PHE A 176 -34.10 -1.49 -20.67
C PHE A 176 -35.16 -1.65 -21.78
N ASP A 177 -34.80 -2.21 -22.94
CA ASP A 177 -35.77 -2.48 -24.02
C ASP A 177 -36.62 -3.73 -23.74
N ASP A 178 -36.13 -4.68 -22.93
CA ASP A 178 -36.87 -5.89 -22.54
C ASP A 178 -37.99 -5.63 -21.49
N GLU A 179 -38.04 -4.45 -20.86
CA GLU A 179 -39.13 -4.04 -19.94
C GLU A 179 -40.26 -3.23 -20.64
N ALA A 180 -40.15 -2.93 -21.94
CA ALA A 180 -41.13 -2.12 -22.67
C ALA A 180 -42.19 -2.93 -23.47
N GLU A 181 -42.13 -4.27 -23.50
CA GLU A 181 -43.08 -5.14 -24.24
C GLU A 181 -43.93 -6.11 -23.39
N LEU A 182 -44.30 -5.74 -22.14
CA LEU A 182 -45.34 -6.44 -21.36
C LEU A 182 -46.37 -5.47 -20.77
#